data_AF-A0A5J4Q768-F1
#
_entry.id   AF-A0A5J4Q768-F1
#
_cell.length_a   1.000
_cell.length_b   1.000
_cell.length_c   1.000
_cell.angle_alpha   90.00
_cell.angle_beta   90.00
_cell.angle_gamma   90.00
#
_symmetry.space_group_name_H-M   'P 1'
#
loop_
_entity.id
_entity.type
_entity.pdbx_description
1 polymer ?
#
loop_
_entity_poly.entity_id
_entity_poly.type
_entity_poly.pdbx_seq_one_letter_code
_entity_poly.pdbx_strand_id
1 'polypeptide(L)'
;MKKRFRLLTNVIILLIVSGFVWYMISTLNEGESTYAETVVETETFVSPYSRINSFDVSGKINGFDLSEDKLYIASRDSVLILDLQSNYLSSFAAGNDICDITVENSLIYLLFPTRIEVFTADGQQVNTWEACSDNSN
;
A
#
# COMPACT_ATOMS: atom_id res chain seq x y z
N MET A 1 14.15 -51.46 49.66
CA MET A 1 14.83 -50.54 48.71
C MET A 1 14.01 -50.17 47.47
N LYS A 2 13.43 -51.12 46.71
CA LYS A 2 12.73 -50.83 45.43
C LYS A 2 11.57 -49.82 45.49
N LYS A 3 10.75 -49.79 46.56
CA LYS A 3 9.63 -48.83 46.71
C LYS A 3 10.11 -47.38 46.93
N ARG A 4 11.16 -47.17 47.72
CA ARG A 4 11.75 -45.84 47.96
C ARG A 4 12.42 -45.27 46.70
N PHE A 5 13.01 -46.15 45.88
CA PHE A 5 13.61 -45.75 44.61
C PHE A 5 12.56 -45.27 43.59
N ARG A 6 11.45 -46.01 43.43
CA ARG A 6 10.33 -45.59 42.55
C ARG A 6 9.68 -44.29 43.01
N LEU A 7 9.55 -44.09 44.33
CA LEU A 7 9.00 -42.86 44.88
C LEU A 7 9.91 -41.66 44.55
N LEU A 8 11.23 -41.83 44.68
CA LEU A 8 12.21 -40.78 44.36
C LEU A 8 12.19 -40.45 42.86
N THR A 9 12.11 -41.46 41.99
CA THR A 9 12.01 -41.26 40.53
C THR A 9 10.75 -40.46 40.15
N ASN A 10 9.60 -40.79 40.73
CA ASN A 10 8.36 -40.08 40.45
C ASN A 10 8.40 -38.61 40.94
N VAL A 11 9.05 -38.35 42.07
CA VAL A 11 9.23 -36.98 42.59
C VAL A 11 10.14 -36.16 41.67
N ILE A 12 11.22 -36.75 41.16
CA ILE A 12 12.13 -36.06 40.21
C ILE A 12 11.41 -35.74 38.90
N ILE A 13 10.64 -36.68 38.36
CA ILE A 13 9.85 -36.45 37.13
C ILE A 13 8.85 -35.31 37.35
N LEU A 14 8.18 -35.28 38.50
CA LEU A 14 7.19 -34.25 38.81
C LEU A 14 7.83 -32.85 38.90
N LEU A 15 9.03 -32.75 39.49
CA LEU A 15 9.78 -31.49 39.56
C LEU A 15 10.21 -30.98 38.17
N ILE A 16 10.64 -31.88 37.29
CA ILE A 16 11.02 -31.53 35.91
C ILE A 16 9.81 -31.02 35.14
N VAL A 17 8.67 -31.71 35.23
CA VAL A 17 7.44 -31.31 34.54
C VAL A 17 6.92 -29.98 35.08
N SER A 18 6.94 -29.77 36.40
CA SER A 18 6.52 -28.49 36.98
C SER A 18 7.44 -27.34 36.56
N GLY A 19 8.75 -27.57 36.49
CA GLY A 19 9.71 -26.57 36.02
C GLY A 19 9.51 -26.23 34.55
N PHE A 20 9.22 -27.24 33.72
CA PHE A 20 8.94 -27.03 32.29
C PHE A 20 7.64 -26.27 32.06
N VAL A 21 6.57 -26.60 32.79
CA VAL A 21 5.30 -25.86 32.70
C VAL A 21 5.47 -24.42 33.16
N TRP A 22 6.21 -24.18 34.25
CA TRP A 22 6.53 -22.83 34.71
C TRP A 22 7.32 -22.04 33.66
N TYR A 23 8.34 -22.67 33.06
CA TYR A 23 9.15 -22.07 32.01
C TYR A 23 8.30 -21.68 30.80
N MET A 24 7.42 -22.57 30.33
CA MET A 24 6.50 -22.29 29.22
C MET A 24 5.51 -21.15 29.53
N ILE A 25 5.06 -21.01 30.79
CA ILE A 25 4.21 -19.88 31.20
C ILE A 25 5.01 -18.59 31.22
N SER A 26 6.25 -18.60 31.71
CA SER A 26 7.09 -17.40 31.73
C SER A 26 7.45 -16.90 30.33
N THR A 27 7.73 -17.80 29.38
CA THR A 27 8.06 -17.41 28.00
C THR A 27 6.85 -16.89 27.23
N LEU A 28 5.63 -17.33 27.56
CA LEU A 28 4.40 -16.76 27.01
C LEU A 28 4.10 -15.36 27.58
N ASN A 29 4.59 -15.05 28.78
CA ASN A 29 4.31 -13.78 29.46
C ASN A 29 5.33 -12.67 29.12
N GLU A 30 6.43 -12.99 28.43
CA GLU A 30 7.47 -12.03 28.00
C GLU A 30 7.19 -11.38 26.62
N GLY A 31 5.95 -11.42 26.13
CA GLY A 31 5.61 -11.08 24.75
C GLY A 31 4.63 -9.93 24.50
N GLU A 32 4.20 -9.17 25.51
CA GLU A 32 3.41 -7.94 25.28
C GLU A 32 4.17 -6.74 25.82
N SER A 33 5.13 -6.26 25.03
CA SER A 33 5.55 -4.87 25.14
C SER A 33 4.39 -3.99 24.65
N THR A 34 3.47 -3.67 25.54
CA THR A 34 2.57 -2.52 25.37
C THR A 34 3.47 -1.30 25.23
N TYR A 35 3.67 -0.83 24.01
CA TYR A 35 4.20 0.51 23.79
C TYR A 35 3.26 1.44 24.54
N ALA A 36 3.79 2.19 25.51
CA ALA A 36 3.06 3.29 26.09
C ALA A 36 2.69 4.21 24.92
N GLU A 37 1.40 4.27 24.60
CA GLU A 37 0.86 5.18 23.63
C GLU A 37 1.14 6.59 24.18
N THR A 38 2.21 7.21 23.70
CA THR A 38 2.43 8.63 23.91
C THR A 38 1.22 9.30 23.29
N VAL A 39 0.30 9.79 24.13
CA VAL A 39 -0.81 10.64 23.70
C VAL A 39 -0.16 11.91 23.17
N VAL A 40 0.14 11.91 21.87
CA VAL A 40 0.45 13.13 21.13
C VAL A 40 -0.85 13.90 21.12
N GLU A 41 -0.89 15.03 21.81
CA GLU A 41 -1.96 16.02 21.61
C GLU A 41 -2.05 16.27 20.11
N THR A 42 -3.10 15.74 19.49
CA THR A 42 -3.41 15.97 18.09
C THR A 42 -3.92 17.39 17.99
N GLU A 43 -3.00 18.34 17.95
CA GLU A 43 -3.22 19.63 17.31
C GLU A 43 -3.89 19.32 15.96
N THR A 44 -5.20 19.60 15.86
CA THR A 44 -5.96 19.36 14.63
C THR A 44 -5.31 20.20 13.54
N PHE A 45 -4.64 19.55 12.59
CA PHE A 45 -4.02 20.22 11.46
C PHE A 45 -5.07 21.04 10.72
N VAL A 46 -4.94 22.36 10.78
CA VAL A 46 -5.75 23.30 9.98
C VAL A 46 -4.94 23.65 8.75
N SER A 47 -5.36 23.14 7.60
CA SER A 47 -4.76 23.52 6.32
C SER A 47 -4.93 25.02 6.08
N PRO A 48 -3.86 25.75 5.69
CA PRO A 48 -3.98 27.16 5.32
C PRO A 48 -4.67 27.35 3.96
N TYR A 49 -4.90 26.27 3.20
CA TYR A 49 -5.55 26.30 1.91
C TYR A 49 -7.07 26.32 2.05
N SER A 50 -7.72 27.16 1.25
CA SER A 50 -9.18 27.14 1.10
C SER A 50 -9.58 26.29 -0.11
N ARG A 51 -10.60 25.46 0.06
CA ARG A 51 -11.16 24.68 -1.06
C ARG A 51 -11.94 25.61 -1.99
N ILE A 52 -11.42 25.81 -3.20
CA ILE A 52 -12.08 26.60 -4.25
C ILE A 52 -13.08 25.76 -5.03
N ASN A 53 -12.73 24.51 -5.35
CA ASN A 53 -13.59 23.59 -6.09
C ASN A 53 -13.34 22.14 -5.64
N SER A 54 -14.30 21.26 -5.92
CA SER A 54 -14.19 19.80 -5.80
C SER A 54 -15.20 19.16 -6.71
N PHE A 55 -14.83 18.03 -7.31
CA PHE A 55 -15.71 17.22 -8.14
C PHE A 55 -15.44 15.75 -7.86
N ASP A 56 -16.43 14.91 -8.17
CA ASP A 56 -16.34 13.48 -7.96
C ASP A 56 -15.84 12.80 -9.24
N VAL A 57 -14.97 11.81 -9.07
CA VAL A 57 -14.56 10.88 -10.13
C VAL A 57 -14.99 9.49 -9.70
N SER A 58 -15.55 8.72 -10.63
CA SER A 58 -15.96 7.35 -10.35
C SER A 58 -14.73 6.45 -10.15
N GLY A 59 -14.69 5.74 -9.02
CA GLY A 59 -13.67 4.74 -8.76
C GLY A 59 -12.43 5.29 -8.07
N LYS A 60 -11.41 4.43 -7.96
CA LYS A 60 -10.13 4.79 -7.32
C LYS A 60 -9.26 5.56 -8.30
N ILE A 61 -8.81 6.73 -7.89
CA ILE A 61 -7.75 7.49 -8.56
C ILE A 61 -6.41 6.90 -8.13
N ASN A 62 -5.60 6.47 -9.09
CA ASN A 62 -4.24 5.97 -8.83
C ASN A 62 -3.21 7.10 -8.99
N GLY A 63 -3.44 8.02 -9.92
CA GLY A 63 -2.61 9.22 -10.11
C GLY A 63 -3.34 10.28 -10.92
N PHE A 64 -2.80 11.50 -10.93
CA PHE A 64 -3.26 12.56 -11.81
C PHE A 64 -2.09 13.49 -12.16
N ASP A 65 -2.17 14.11 -13.33
CA ASP A 65 -1.23 15.14 -13.73
C ASP A 65 -1.94 16.29 -14.45
N LEU A 66 -1.37 17.48 -14.37
CA LEU A 66 -1.88 18.69 -15.00
C LEU A 66 -0.91 19.13 -16.10
N SER A 67 -1.40 19.22 -17.33
CA SER A 67 -0.60 19.70 -18.45
C SER A 67 -1.44 20.63 -19.32
N GLU A 68 -0.89 21.81 -19.61
CA GLU A 68 -1.61 22.91 -20.25
C GLU A 68 -2.89 23.24 -19.46
N ASP A 69 -4.05 23.21 -20.11
CA ASP A 69 -5.36 23.47 -19.50
C ASP A 69 -6.18 22.18 -19.28
N LYS A 70 -5.48 21.04 -19.13
CA LYS A 70 -6.12 19.73 -19.00
C LYS A 70 -5.64 18.99 -17.77
N LEU A 71 -6.59 18.36 -17.09
CA LEU A 71 -6.36 17.44 -15.99
C LEU A 71 -6.50 16.01 -16.50
N TYR A 72 -5.44 15.22 -16.33
CA TYR A 72 -5.39 13.81 -16.70
C TYR A 72 -5.47 12.98 -15.43
N ILE A 73 -6.45 12.09 -15.35
CA ILE A 73 -6.71 11.28 -14.15
C ILE A 73 -6.59 9.82 -14.52
N ALA A 74 -5.63 9.12 -13.93
CA ALA A 74 -5.47 7.69 -14.09
C ALA A 74 -6.31 6.94 -13.05
N SER A 75 -7.22 6.10 -13.55
CA SER A 75 -7.93 5.09 -12.77
C SER A 75 -7.21 3.74 -12.90
N ARG A 76 -7.87 2.63 -12.51
CA ARG A 76 -7.27 1.30 -12.59
C ARG A 76 -6.87 0.90 -14.02
N ASP A 77 -7.71 1.23 -15.00
CA ASP A 77 -7.66 0.67 -16.35
C ASP A 77 -7.79 1.71 -17.47
N SER A 78 -7.88 2.98 -17.10
CA SER A 78 -8.29 4.06 -17.99
C SER A 78 -7.75 5.41 -17.54
N VAL A 79 -7.66 6.32 -18.50
CA VAL A 79 -7.32 7.73 -18.29
C VAL A 79 -8.52 8.57 -18.67
N LEU A 80 -8.91 9.45 -17.75
CA LEU A 80 -9.96 10.45 -17.91
C LEU A 80 -9.31 11.81 -18.13
N ILE A 81 -9.78 12.58 -19.11
CA ILE A 81 -9.26 13.90 -19.44
C ILE A 81 -10.37 14.93 -19.23
N LEU A 82 -10.09 15.91 -18.37
CA LEU A 82 -10.98 17.01 -18.02
C LEU A 82 -10.34 18.36 -18.35
N ASP A 83 -11.15 19.40 -18.52
CA ASP A 83 -10.65 20.78 -18.47
C ASP A 83 -10.44 21.27 -17.03
N LEU A 84 -9.90 22.48 -16.87
CA LEU A 84 -9.68 23.10 -15.55
C LEU A 84 -10.98 23.42 -14.78
N GLN A 85 -12.13 23.38 -15.46
CA GLN A 85 -13.46 23.55 -14.86
C GLN A 85 -14.09 22.18 -14.54
N SER A 86 -13.33 21.10 -14.67
CA SER A 86 -13.74 19.73 -14.40
C SER A 86 -14.80 19.19 -15.38
N ASN A 87 -14.93 19.81 -16.56
CA ASN A 87 -15.78 19.27 -17.61
C ASN A 87 -15.08 18.11 -18.32
N TYR A 88 -15.85 17.07 -18.63
CA TYR A 88 -15.38 15.94 -19.41
C TYR A 88 -14.96 16.36 -20.82
N LEU A 89 -13.73 16.00 -21.21
CA LEU A 89 -13.24 16.17 -22.57
C LEU A 89 -13.19 14.83 -23.31
N SER A 90 -12.50 13.83 -22.74
CA SER A 90 -12.35 12.50 -23.33
C SER A 90 -11.89 11.47 -22.31
N SER A 91 -11.85 10.20 -22.72
CA SER A 91 -11.23 9.12 -21.94
C SER A 91 -10.73 8.01 -22.86
N PHE A 92 -9.71 7.27 -22.42
CA PHE A 92 -9.25 6.06 -23.12
C PHE A 92 -8.88 4.96 -22.13
N ALA A 93 -8.97 3.71 -22.59
CA ALA A 93 -8.51 2.55 -21.83
C ALA A 93 -7.01 2.35 -22.07
N ALA A 94 -6.27 1.96 -21.04
CA ALA A 94 -4.81 1.85 -21.12
C ALA A 94 -4.25 0.58 -20.47
N GLY A 95 -5.07 -0.45 -20.29
CA GLY A 95 -4.66 -1.70 -19.64
C GLY A 95 -4.76 -1.63 -18.11
N ASN A 96 -4.78 -2.78 -17.45
CA ASN A 96 -5.09 -2.87 -16.03
C ASN A 96 -3.88 -2.55 -15.13
N ASP A 97 -4.21 -2.09 -13.93
CA ASP A 97 -3.29 -1.87 -12.80
C ASP A 97 -2.30 -0.72 -13.05
N ILE A 98 -2.80 0.40 -13.58
CA ILE A 98 -2.03 1.64 -13.67
C ILE A 98 -1.63 2.08 -12.26
N CYS A 99 -0.34 2.28 -12.02
CA CYS A 99 0.20 2.72 -10.74
C CYS A 99 0.27 4.24 -10.63
N ASP A 100 0.64 4.91 -11.73
CA ASP A 100 0.84 6.36 -11.76
C ASP A 100 0.76 6.91 -13.20
N ILE A 101 0.69 8.23 -13.33
CA ILE A 101 0.61 8.97 -14.60
C ILE A 101 1.48 10.22 -14.57
N THR A 102 2.14 10.53 -15.69
CA THR A 102 2.65 11.87 -15.94
C THR A 102 2.46 12.27 -17.40
N VAL A 103 2.39 13.57 -17.68
CA VAL A 103 2.17 14.12 -19.02
C VAL A 103 3.28 15.11 -19.36
N GLU A 104 4.06 14.78 -20.39
CA GLU A 104 5.16 15.62 -20.86
C GLU A 104 5.21 15.65 -22.39
N ASN A 105 5.44 16.84 -22.96
CA ASN A 105 5.52 17.06 -24.42
C ASN A 105 4.32 16.48 -25.20
N SER A 106 3.11 16.68 -24.67
CA SER A 106 1.85 16.15 -25.20
C SER A 106 1.75 14.62 -25.26
N LEU A 107 2.64 13.90 -24.56
CA LEU A 107 2.59 12.46 -24.38
C LEU A 107 2.20 12.11 -22.94
N ILE A 108 1.42 11.05 -22.81
CA ILE A 108 0.94 10.52 -21.54
C ILE A 108 1.73 9.26 -21.22
N TYR A 109 2.46 9.29 -20.12
CA TYR A 109 3.25 8.17 -19.61
C TYR A 109 2.48 7.51 -18.48
N LEU A 110 2.18 6.23 -18.64
CA LEU A 110 1.50 5.43 -17.63
C LEU A 110 2.45 4.40 -17.07
N LEU A 111 2.61 4.44 -15.76
CA LEU A 111 3.41 3.46 -15.03
C LEU A 111 2.53 2.24 -14.71
N PHE A 112 2.99 1.07 -15.09
CA PHE A 112 2.49 -0.24 -14.67
C PHE A 112 3.52 -0.94 -13.79
N PRO A 113 3.16 -2.03 -13.08
CA PRO A 113 4.09 -2.74 -12.21
C PRO A 113 5.41 -3.15 -12.87
N THR A 114 5.40 -3.50 -14.16
CA THR A 114 6.58 -4.01 -14.87
C THR A 114 7.00 -3.19 -16.07
N ARG A 115 6.26 -2.14 -16.43
CA ARG A 115 6.48 -1.39 -17.67
C ARG A 115 5.93 0.02 -17.61
N ILE A 116 6.35 0.84 -18.56
CA ILE A 116 5.78 2.15 -18.83
C ILE A 116 5.21 2.10 -20.23
N GLU A 117 3.97 2.51 -20.41
CA GLU A 117 3.36 2.68 -21.73
C GLU A 117 3.16 4.16 -22.03
N VAL A 118 3.37 4.54 -23.29
CA VAL A 118 3.32 5.93 -23.74
C VAL A 118 2.17 6.07 -24.71
N PHE A 119 1.28 7.01 -24.44
CA PHE A 119 0.09 7.30 -25.22
C PHE A 119 0.09 8.74 -25.73
N THR A 120 -0.58 8.97 -26.86
CA THR A 120 -1.03 10.29 -27.27
C THR A 120 -2.30 10.70 -26.50
N ALA A 121 -2.68 11.97 -26.59
CA ALA A 121 -3.90 12.48 -25.93
C ALA A 121 -5.22 11.85 -26.45
N ASP A 122 -5.23 11.29 -27.66
CA ASP A 122 -6.35 10.52 -28.22
C ASP A 122 -6.30 9.02 -27.85
N GLY A 123 -5.35 8.61 -27.00
CA GLY A 123 -5.25 7.25 -26.48
C GLY A 123 -4.55 6.27 -27.40
N GLN A 124 -3.82 6.73 -28.42
CA GLN A 124 -2.99 5.84 -29.24
C GLN A 124 -1.68 5.53 -28.52
N GLN A 125 -1.42 4.25 -28.29
CA GLN A 125 -0.14 3.81 -27.74
C GLN A 125 0.97 3.99 -28.79
N VAL A 126 2.01 4.74 -28.44
CA VAL A 126 3.14 5.04 -29.33
C VAL A 126 4.43 4.37 -28.89
N ASN A 127 4.55 3.96 -27.62
CA ASN A 127 5.74 3.29 -27.12
C ASN A 127 5.46 2.45 -25.87
N THR A 128 6.39 1.55 -25.56
CA THR A 128 6.43 0.78 -24.31
C THR A 128 7.88 0.56 -23.88
N TRP A 129 8.13 0.74 -22.58
CA TRP A 129 9.41 0.45 -21.95
C TRP A 129 9.21 -0.56 -20.82
N GLU A 130 9.89 -1.70 -20.89
CA GLU A 130 9.93 -2.62 -19.75
C GLU A 130 10.75 -1.98 -18.62
N ALA A 131 10.15 -1.88 -17.44
CA ALA A 131 10.73 -1.25 -16.24
C ALA A 131 11.25 -2.29 -15.24
N CYS A 132 10.74 -3.52 -15.28
CA CYS A 132 11.24 -4.65 -14.49
C CYS A 132 11.14 -5.94 -15.32
N SER A 133 12.14 -6.81 -15.18
CA SER A 133 12.06 -8.19 -15.67
C SER A 133 11.87 -9.13 -14.49
N ASP A 134 11.34 -10.33 -14.71
CA ASP A 134 11.26 -11.38 -13.68
C ASP A 134 12.64 -11.74 -13.06
N ASN A 135 13.74 -11.26 -13.64
CA ASN A 135 15.11 -11.44 -13.15
C ASN A 135 15.60 -10.30 -12.24
N SER A 136 14.77 -9.29 -11.98
CA SER A 136 15.10 -8.16 -11.11
C SER A 136 14.77 -8.49 -9.65
N ASN A 137 15.59 -9.36 -9.03
CA ASN A 137 15.56 -9.67 -7.59
C ASN A 137 16.75 -9.03 -6.86
#